data_AF-A0A5D0PRY1-F1
#
_entry.id   AF-A0A5D0PRY1-F1
#
_cell.length_a   1.000
_cell.length_b   1.000
_cell.length_c   1.000
_cell.angle_alpha   90.00
_cell.angle_beta   90.00
_cell.angle_gamma   90.00
#
_symmetry.space_group_name_H-M   'P 1'
#
loop_
_entity.id
_entity.type
_entity.pdbx_description
1 polymer ?
#
loop_
_entity_poly.entity_id
_entity_poly.type
_entity_poly.pdbx_seq_one_letter_code
_entity_poly.pdbx_strand_id
1 'polypeptide(L)'
;MGRKPTIDREELARRVAEGMSVQELAAHFGVSESGVLQAKRAAGLAKPMLDHSAALPWKVARAHTQSGPATNLRNLSAAAQGRPPAAERLNTALRWAQRLVEAGLDVRYDAAEGFTEVPAASQGSHVADMLAAARKALDARR
;
A
#
# COMPACT_ATOMS: atom_id res chain seq x y z
N MET A 1 29.26 3.80 -32.08
CA MET A 1 28.16 4.26 -31.20
C MET A 1 27.12 3.16 -31.13
N GLY A 2 26.98 2.49 -29.97
CA GLY A 2 26.03 1.39 -29.81
C GLY A 2 24.61 1.91 -29.67
N ARG A 3 23.68 1.34 -30.45
CA ARG A 3 22.24 1.65 -30.39
C ARG A 3 21.75 1.34 -28.97
N LYS A 4 21.09 2.29 -28.30
CA LYS A 4 20.47 2.03 -26.99
C LYS A 4 19.49 0.85 -27.15
N PRO A 5 19.51 -0.17 -26.26
CA PRO A 5 18.50 -1.22 -26.30
C PRO A 5 17.13 -0.58 -26.13
N THR A 6 16.27 -0.72 -27.13
CA THR A 6 14.88 -0.25 -27.05
C THR A 6 14.04 -1.42 -26.60
N ILE A 7 13.34 -1.27 -25.48
CA ILE A 7 12.36 -2.27 -25.03
C ILE A 7 11.19 -2.23 -26.00
N ASP A 8 10.93 -3.35 -26.67
CA ASP A 8 9.73 -3.51 -27.50
C ASP A 8 8.48 -3.50 -26.60
N ARG A 9 7.50 -2.66 -26.96
CA ARG A 9 6.33 -2.40 -26.10
C ARG A 9 5.37 -3.59 -26.06
N GLU A 10 5.18 -4.27 -27.19
CA GLU A 10 4.26 -5.40 -27.28
C GLU A 10 4.83 -6.62 -26.54
N GLU A 11 6.12 -6.87 -26.74
CA GLU A 11 6.83 -7.93 -26.01
C GLU A 11 6.83 -7.65 -24.52
N LEU A 12 7.10 -6.41 -24.10
CA LEU A 12 7.01 -6.02 -22.69
C LEU A 12 5.61 -6.29 -22.11
N ALA A 13 4.55 -6.01 -22.86
CA ALA A 13 3.18 -6.29 -22.43
C ALA A 13 2.92 -7.80 -22.29
N ARG A 14 3.36 -8.61 -23.26
CA ARG A 14 3.26 -10.08 -23.21
C ARG A 14 3.96 -10.65 -21.99
N ARG A 15 5.23 -10.27 -21.75
CA ARG A 15 6.02 -10.76 -20.62
C ARG A 15 5.47 -10.33 -19.26
N VAL A 16 4.94 -9.11 -19.17
CA VAL A 16 4.25 -8.64 -17.96
C VAL A 16 2.96 -9.45 -17.71
N ALA A 17 2.21 -9.81 -18.75
CA ALA A 17 1.02 -10.65 -18.62
C ALA A 17 1.35 -12.09 -18.21
N GLU A 18 2.49 -12.62 -18.67
CA GLU A 18 3.05 -13.92 -18.24
C GLU A 18 3.56 -13.90 -16.78
N GLY A 19 3.59 -12.74 -16.13
CA GLY A 19 3.94 -12.61 -14.72
C GLY A 19 5.43 -12.43 -14.43
N MET A 20 6.28 -12.17 -15.44
CA MET A 20 7.69 -11.92 -15.22
C MET A 20 7.92 -10.74 -14.27
N SER A 21 8.86 -10.94 -13.35
CA SER A 21 9.38 -9.92 -12.44
C SER A 21 10.17 -8.85 -13.20
N VAL A 22 10.38 -7.69 -12.54
CA VAL A 22 11.17 -6.59 -13.13
C VAL A 22 12.62 -7.02 -13.40
N GLN A 23 13.18 -7.88 -12.55
CA GLN A 23 14.53 -8.42 -12.70
C GLN A 23 14.63 -9.34 -13.92
N GLU A 24 13.66 -10.24 -14.12
CA GLU A 24 13.62 -11.13 -15.29
C GLU A 24 13.45 -10.34 -16.59
N LEU A 25 12.58 -9.31 -16.58
CA LEU A 25 12.41 -8.41 -17.71
C LEU A 25 13.72 -7.65 -18.02
N ALA A 26 14.45 -7.20 -17.00
CA ALA A 26 15.71 -6.49 -17.17
C ALA A 26 16.75 -7.38 -17.84
N ALA A 27 16.87 -8.63 -17.39
CA ALA A 27 17.72 -9.64 -18.00
C ALA A 27 17.29 -9.96 -19.45
N HIS A 28 15.99 -10.14 -19.69
CA HIS A 28 15.43 -10.45 -21.01
C HIS A 28 15.72 -9.37 -22.05
N PHE A 29 15.56 -8.09 -21.68
CA PHE A 29 15.77 -6.96 -22.59
C PHE A 29 17.21 -6.41 -22.59
N GLY A 30 18.10 -6.91 -21.72
CA GLY A 30 19.47 -6.41 -21.60
C GLY A 30 19.54 -4.96 -21.12
N VAL A 31 18.64 -4.56 -20.23
CA VAL A 31 18.52 -3.18 -19.70
C VAL A 31 18.52 -3.20 -18.17
N SER A 32 18.62 -2.02 -17.55
CA SER A 32 18.46 -1.90 -16.10
C SER A 32 17.01 -2.09 -15.66
N GLU A 33 16.81 -2.52 -14.40
CA GLU A 33 15.48 -2.55 -13.78
C GLU A 33 14.77 -1.20 -13.81
N SER A 34 15.53 -0.10 -13.63
CA SER A 34 15.00 1.26 -13.76
C SER A 34 14.48 1.57 -15.16
N GLY A 35 15.15 1.06 -16.21
CA GLY A 35 14.71 1.17 -17.60
C GLY A 35 13.42 0.40 -17.86
N VAL A 36 13.30 -0.82 -17.31
CA VAL A 36 12.06 -1.60 -17.35
C VAL A 36 10.91 -0.86 -16.67
N LEU A 37 11.14 -0.30 -15.47
CA LEU A 37 10.11 0.47 -14.75
C LEU A 37 9.65 1.70 -15.53
N GLN A 38 10.57 2.41 -16.19
CA GLN A 38 10.23 3.54 -17.06
C GLN A 38 9.41 3.09 -18.27
N ALA A 39 9.82 2.02 -18.95
CA ALA A 39 9.09 1.47 -20.09
C ALA A 39 7.70 0.96 -19.71
N LYS A 40 7.55 0.28 -18.57
CA LYS A 40 6.23 -0.14 -18.05
C LYS A 40 5.33 1.06 -17.78
N ARG A 41 5.84 2.15 -17.21
CA ARG A 41 5.06 3.39 -17.02
C ARG A 41 4.64 4.01 -18.35
N ALA A 42 5.59 4.18 -19.28
CA ALA A 42 5.31 4.73 -20.61
C ALA A 42 4.29 3.89 -21.40
N ALA A 43 4.29 2.57 -21.19
CA ALA A 43 3.38 1.65 -21.84
C ALA A 43 1.98 1.55 -21.18
N GLY A 44 1.77 2.17 -20.01
CA GLY A 44 0.54 2.02 -19.21
C GLY A 44 0.44 0.69 -18.45
N LEU A 45 1.55 -0.05 -18.34
CA LEU A 45 1.65 -1.37 -17.70
C LEU A 45 2.06 -1.28 -16.22
N ALA A 46 2.32 -0.08 -15.71
CA ALA A 46 2.61 0.12 -14.30
C ALA A 46 1.30 -0.02 -13.50
N LYS A 47 1.28 -0.96 -12.54
CA LYS A 47 0.17 -1.06 -11.59
C LYS A 47 0.05 0.28 -10.85
N PRO A 48 -1.16 0.86 -10.71
CA PRO A 48 -1.36 2.04 -9.88
C PRO A 48 -0.79 1.80 -8.49
N MET A 49 -0.01 2.78 -8.00
CA MET A 49 0.43 2.76 -6.61
C MET A 49 -0.80 2.97 -5.72
N LEU A 50 -0.84 2.24 -4.61
CA LEU A 50 -1.84 2.50 -3.58
C LEU A 50 -1.59 3.87 -2.98
N ASP A 51 -2.65 4.66 -2.82
CA ASP A 51 -2.57 5.92 -2.10
C ASP A 51 -2.95 5.68 -0.64
N HIS A 52 -2.02 5.96 0.27
CA HIS A 52 -2.21 5.81 1.70
C HIS A 52 -2.39 7.15 2.43
N SER A 53 -2.49 8.26 1.69
CA SER A 53 -2.65 9.61 2.24
C SER A 53 -3.82 9.70 3.22
N ALA A 54 -4.97 9.11 2.86
CA ALA A 54 -6.14 9.08 3.73
C ALA A 54 -5.90 8.30 5.02
N ALA A 55 -5.15 7.20 4.98
CA ALA A 55 -4.89 6.37 6.16
C ALA A 55 -3.77 6.91 7.06
N LEU A 56 -2.84 7.66 6.47
CA LEU A 56 -1.74 8.35 7.15
C LEU A 56 -1.76 9.84 6.77
N PRO A 57 -2.72 10.62 7.30
CA PRO A 57 -2.84 12.04 6.98
C PRO A 57 -1.68 12.88 7.54
N TRP A 58 -0.89 12.31 8.45
CA TRP A 58 0.27 12.96 9.05
C TRP A 58 1.52 12.81 8.20
N LYS A 59 2.41 13.80 8.30
CA LYS A 59 3.80 13.68 7.82
C LYS A 59 4.59 12.80 8.79
N VAL A 60 4.49 11.48 8.61
CA VAL A 60 5.16 10.50 9.48
C VAL A 60 6.68 10.58 9.31
N ALA A 61 7.40 10.74 10.42
CA ALA A 61 8.85 10.76 10.47
C ALA A 61 9.40 9.40 10.06
N ARG A 62 10.56 9.38 9.39
CA ARG A 62 11.17 8.16 8.84
C ARG A 62 11.26 7.04 9.89
N ALA A 63 11.66 7.37 11.11
CA ALA A 63 11.78 6.42 12.22
C ALA A 63 10.45 5.73 12.58
N HIS A 64 9.31 6.39 12.36
CA HIS A 64 7.98 5.88 12.72
C HIS A 64 7.24 5.25 11.54
N THR A 65 7.81 5.30 10.33
CA THR A 65 7.14 4.80 9.12
C THR A 65 6.86 3.30 9.18
N GLN A 66 7.67 2.52 9.90
CA GLN A 66 7.51 1.08 10.11
C GLN A 66 6.92 0.72 11.48
N SER A 67 6.39 1.69 12.22
CA SER A 67 5.70 1.42 13.49
C SER A 67 4.46 0.54 13.27
N GLY A 68 4.01 -0.15 14.33
CA GLY A 68 2.81 -0.98 14.32
C GLY A 68 1.58 -0.23 13.79
N PRO A 69 1.20 0.92 14.36
CA PRO A 69 0.06 1.71 13.89
C PRO A 69 0.20 2.14 12.42
N ALA A 70 1.37 2.63 12.01
CA ALA A 70 1.58 3.04 10.61
C ALA A 70 1.44 1.87 9.63
N THR A 71 1.94 0.70 10.00
CA THR A 71 1.84 -0.51 9.17
C THR A 71 0.41 -1.03 9.11
N ASN A 72 -0.31 -1.05 10.24
CA ASN A 72 -1.70 -1.49 10.30
C ASN A 72 -2.62 -0.57 9.48
N LEU A 73 -2.46 0.75 9.59
CA LEU A 73 -3.23 1.72 8.79
C LEU A 73 -3.02 1.52 7.28
N ARG A 74 -1.77 1.27 6.82
CA ARG A 74 -1.51 0.95 5.42
C ARG A 74 -2.15 -0.37 4.98
N ASN A 75 -2.12 -1.38 5.84
CA ASN A 75 -2.74 -2.68 5.53
C ASN A 75 -4.27 -2.55 5.39
N LEU A 76 -4.92 -1.78 6.27
CA LEU A 76 -6.35 -1.47 6.16
C LEU A 76 -6.66 -0.67 4.89
N SER A 77 -5.84 0.34 4.60
CA SER A 77 -5.95 1.17 3.39
C SER A 77 -5.81 0.35 2.11
N ALA A 78 -4.86 -0.60 2.08
CA ALA A 78 -4.66 -1.51 0.95
C ALA A 78 -5.89 -2.41 0.75
N ALA A 79 -6.47 -2.93 1.84
CA ALA A 79 -7.71 -3.69 1.79
C ALA A 79 -8.90 -2.84 1.30
N ALA A 80 -9.05 -1.62 1.80
CA ALA A 80 -10.09 -0.67 1.39
C ALA A 80 -10.00 -0.31 -0.11
N GLN A 81 -8.80 -0.32 -0.68
CA GLN A 81 -8.54 -0.11 -2.11
C GLN A 81 -8.63 -1.39 -2.96
N GLY A 82 -9.13 -2.49 -2.40
CA GLY A 82 -9.33 -3.74 -3.13
C GLY A 82 -8.04 -4.55 -3.38
N ARG A 83 -6.94 -4.21 -2.71
CA ARG A 83 -5.65 -4.92 -2.81
C ARG A 83 -5.16 -5.34 -1.43
N PRO A 84 -5.89 -6.21 -0.72
CA PRO A 84 -5.53 -6.62 0.62
C PRO A 84 -4.13 -7.25 0.66
N PRO A 85 -3.36 -7.04 1.73
CA PRO A 85 -2.09 -7.73 1.92
C PRO A 85 -2.33 -9.22 2.22
N ALA A 86 -1.23 -9.97 2.45
CA ALA A 86 -1.32 -11.34 2.92
C ALA A 86 -2.22 -11.46 4.16
N ALA A 87 -2.97 -12.56 4.25
CA ALA A 87 -4.04 -12.76 5.24
C ALA A 87 -3.59 -12.50 6.68
N GLU A 88 -2.38 -12.95 7.05
CA GLU A 88 -1.81 -12.74 8.39
C GLU A 88 -1.68 -11.25 8.76
N ARG A 89 -1.15 -10.43 7.83
CA ARG A 89 -0.98 -8.99 8.02
C ARG A 89 -2.32 -8.27 8.06
N LEU A 90 -3.25 -8.69 7.20
CA LEU A 90 -4.61 -8.16 7.20
C LEU A 90 -5.32 -8.46 8.52
N ASN A 91 -5.30 -9.71 8.97
CA ASN A 91 -5.95 -10.14 10.21
C ASN A 91 -5.37 -9.40 11.43
N THR A 92 -4.06 -9.17 11.45
CA THR A 92 -3.41 -8.39 12.50
C THR A 92 -3.92 -6.94 12.51
N ALA A 93 -3.98 -6.30 11.34
CA ALA A 93 -4.48 -4.93 11.24
C ALA A 93 -5.98 -4.81 11.61
N LEU A 94 -6.81 -5.78 11.19
CA LEU A 94 -8.23 -5.83 11.52
C LEU A 94 -8.46 -6.04 13.02
N ARG A 95 -7.74 -6.96 13.67
CA ARG A 95 -7.85 -7.19 15.13
C ARG A 95 -7.38 -5.99 15.93
N TRP A 96 -6.27 -5.37 15.51
CA TRP A 96 -5.78 -4.14 16.13
C TRP A 96 -6.83 -3.03 16.06
N ALA A 97 -7.37 -2.74 14.87
CA ALA A 97 -8.37 -1.68 14.73
C ALA A 97 -9.66 -1.99 15.49
N GLN A 98 -10.14 -3.24 15.45
CA GLN A 98 -11.32 -3.64 16.21
C GLN A 98 -11.13 -3.43 17.71
N ARG A 99 -9.97 -3.80 18.28
CA ARG A 99 -9.66 -3.55 19.70
C ARG A 99 -9.76 -2.07 20.06
N LEU A 100 -9.20 -1.19 19.22
CA LEU A 100 -9.25 0.25 19.46
C LEU A 100 -10.69 0.75 19.48
N VAL A 101 -11.47 0.38 18.47
CA VAL A 101 -12.87 0.79 18.34
C VAL A 101 -13.72 0.30 19.52
N GLU A 102 -13.58 -0.97 19.91
CA GLU A 102 -14.30 -1.54 21.06
C GLU A 102 -13.93 -0.86 22.38
N ALA A 103 -12.68 -0.41 22.52
CA ALA A 103 -12.19 0.31 23.69
C ALA A 103 -12.53 1.82 23.66
N GLY A 104 -13.20 2.32 22.62
CA GLY A 104 -13.46 3.76 22.45
C GLY A 104 -12.18 4.56 22.24
N LEU A 105 -11.18 3.97 21.59
CA LEU A 105 -9.87 4.56 21.31
C LEU A 105 -9.70 4.88 19.82
N ASP A 106 -8.82 5.83 19.55
CA ASP A 106 -8.29 6.20 18.23
C ASP A 106 -6.77 6.40 18.32
N VAL A 107 -6.14 6.85 17.23
CA VAL A 107 -4.72 7.19 17.22
C VAL A 107 -4.48 8.66 16.89
N ARG A 108 -3.52 9.26 17.60
CA ARG A 108 -2.85 10.49 17.18
C ARG A 108 -1.42 10.19 16.77
N TYR A 109 -0.84 11.12 16.03
CA TYR A 109 0.58 11.09 15.70
C TYR A 109 1.23 12.41 16.10
N ASP A 110 2.36 12.30 16.80
CA ASP A 110 3.30 13.37 17.05
C ASP A 110 4.68 13.00 16.49
N ALA A 111 5.45 13.97 16.01
CA ALA A 111 6.74 13.68 15.38
C ALA A 111 7.83 13.27 16.39
N ALA A 112 7.75 13.73 17.64
CA ALA A 112 8.68 13.38 18.71
C ALA A 112 8.25 12.10 19.43
N GLU A 113 6.95 11.94 19.70
CA GLU A 113 6.42 10.80 20.48
C GLU A 113 6.01 9.60 19.61
N GLY A 114 5.76 9.82 18.31
CA GLY A 114 5.22 8.80 17.41
C GLY A 114 3.71 8.63 17.54
N PHE A 115 3.24 7.40 17.29
CA PHE A 115 1.81 7.08 17.37
C PHE A 115 1.42 6.72 18.80
N THR A 116 0.34 7.30 19.29
CA THR A 116 -0.23 6.98 20.61
C THR A 116 -1.72 6.75 20.51
N GLU A 117 -2.23 5.82 21.31
CA GLU A 117 -3.67 5.60 21.48
C GLU A 117 -4.26 6.72 22.34
N VAL A 118 -5.41 7.25 21.93
CA VAL A 118 -6.13 8.34 22.61
C VAL A 118 -7.61 8.02 22.65
N PRO A 119 -8.39 8.59 23.58
CA PRO A 119 -9.84 8.49 23.51
C PRO A 119 -10.37 8.97 22.16
N ALA A 120 -11.28 8.21 21.55
CA ALA A 120 -11.94 8.61 20.33
C ALA A 120 -12.74 9.89 20.55
N ALA A 121 -12.71 10.81 19.57
CA ALA A 121 -13.48 12.03 19.64
C ALA A 121 -14.98 11.73 19.48
N SER A 122 -15.83 12.56 20.08
CA SER A 122 -17.30 12.45 19.94
C SER A 122 -17.77 12.66 18.49
N GLN A 123 -16.95 13.31 17.65
CA GLN A 123 -17.24 13.61 16.25
C GLN A 123 -16.81 12.49 15.29
N GLY A 124 -16.08 11.48 15.75
CA GLY A 124 -15.62 10.36 14.91
C GLY A 124 -14.29 9.76 15.35
N SER A 125 -13.93 8.65 14.71
CA SER A 125 -12.67 7.93 14.94
C SER A 125 -12.05 7.56 13.60
N HIS A 126 -10.81 7.99 13.38
CA HIS A 126 -10.03 7.68 12.18
C HIS A 126 -9.84 6.18 11.99
N VAL A 127 -9.49 5.47 13.07
CA VAL A 127 -9.36 4.00 13.04
C VAL A 127 -10.68 3.31 12.74
N ALA A 128 -11.81 3.81 13.28
CA ALA A 128 -13.13 3.26 12.99
C ALA A 128 -13.48 3.39 11.49
N ASP A 129 -13.22 4.56 10.90
CA ASP A 129 -13.47 4.82 9.48
C ASP A 129 -12.62 3.92 8.58
N MET A 130 -11.33 3.74 8.92
CA MET A 130 -10.43 2.84 8.19
C MET A 130 -10.87 1.38 8.30
N LEU A 131 -11.32 0.93 9.48
CA LEU A 131 -11.84 -0.42 9.67
C LEU A 131 -13.12 -0.65 8.87
N ALA A 132 -14.05 0.30 8.90
CA ALA A 132 -15.31 0.22 8.16
C ALA A 132 -15.07 0.16 6.65
N ALA A 133 -14.18 1.01 6.12
CA ALA A 133 -13.81 1.02 4.71
C ALA A 133 -13.17 -0.31 4.27
N ALA A 134 -12.24 -0.84 5.08
CA ALA A 134 -11.61 -2.13 4.81
C ALA A 134 -12.62 -3.28 4.79
N ARG A 135 -13.54 -3.35 5.77
CA ARG A 135 -14.60 -4.37 5.82
C ARG A 135 -15.52 -4.31 4.61
N LYS A 136 -16.03 -3.12 4.29
CA LYS A 136 -16.89 -2.90 3.12
C LYS A 136 -16.26 -3.42 1.83
N ALA A 137 -14.97 -3.14 1.63
CA ALA A 137 -14.25 -3.60 0.44
C ALA A 137 -14.03 -5.12 0.43
N LEU A 138 -13.84 -5.75 1.59
CA LEU A 138 -13.70 -7.20 1.71
C LEU A 138 -15.03 -7.92 1.48
N ASP A 139 -16.14 -7.36 1.97
CA ASP A 139 -17.47 -7.93 1.78
C ASP A 139 -17.93 -7.82 0.33
N ALA A 140 -17.63 -6.71 -0.37
CA ALA A 140 -17.93 -6.54 -1.79
C ALA A 140 -17.18 -7.52 -2.73
N ARG A 141 -16.24 -8.31 -2.20
CA ARG A 141 -15.47 -9.32 -2.94
C ARG A 141 -15.98 -10.74 -2.72
N ARG A 142 -16.89 -10.95 -1.78
CA ARG A 142 -17.53 -12.25 -1.52
C ARG A 142 -18.69 -12.47 -2.48
#